data_AF-A0A3Q7NZU5-F1
#
_entry.id   AF-A0A3Q7NZU5-F1
#
_cell.length_a   1.000
_cell.length_b   1.000
_cell.length_c   1.000
_cell.angle_alpha   90.00
_cell.angle_beta   90.00
_cell.angle_gamma   90.00
#
_symmetry.space_group_name_H-M   'P 1'
#
loop_
_entity.id
_entity.type
_entity.pdbx_description
1 polymer ?
#
loop_
_entity_poly.entity_id
_entity_poly.type
_entity_poly.pdbx_seq_one_letter_code
_entity_poly.pdbx_strand_id
1 'polypeptide(L)'
;MEDKQILCVGLVVLDIINVVDKYPEEDTDSRCLSQRWQRGGNASNSCTVLSLLGAPCAFMGSLAQGHVADSFVLDDLRRYSVDLRYTVSQTTGSVPISTVIISEATGSRTILHAYRNLPDVSATDFDKVDLTRFKWIHIEGRNASEQVKMLQRIEQHNATQPPGQKIRVSVEVEKPREELFQLFGYGDVGNSLILDQINQRLLCHNLRDWLLACILGKYENAFLWGSEMLRWGFRRPCWRSGIIIRGQR
;
A
#
# COMPACT_ATOMS: atom_id res chain seq x y z
N MET A 1 -10.19 27.77 -0.13
CA MET A 1 -9.64 26.76 0.79
C MET A 1 -8.80 25.83 -0.04
N GLU A 2 -7.55 25.57 0.34
CA GLU A 2 -6.77 24.51 -0.32
C GLU A 2 -7.54 23.19 -0.22
N ASP A 3 -7.54 22.41 -1.29
CA ASP A 3 -8.17 21.09 -1.29
C ASP A 3 -7.45 20.16 -0.31
N LYS A 4 -8.20 19.60 0.65
CA LYS A 4 -7.67 18.62 1.59
C LYS A 4 -7.05 17.43 0.84
N GLN A 5 -5.89 16.99 1.31
CA GLN A 5 -5.10 15.93 0.69
C GLN A 5 -5.52 14.53 1.17
N ILE A 6 -5.02 13.50 0.50
CA ILE A 6 -5.02 12.10 0.96
C ILE A 6 -3.62 11.74 1.44
N LEU A 7 -3.48 11.33 2.70
CA LEU A 7 -2.20 10.86 3.25
C LEU A 7 -2.07 9.34 3.08
N CYS A 8 -0.96 8.87 2.54
CA CYS A 8 -0.60 7.45 2.57
C CYS A 8 0.60 7.25 3.51
N VAL A 9 0.40 6.45 4.55
CA VAL A 9 1.42 6.08 5.53
C VAL A 9 1.91 4.67 5.23
N GLY A 10 3.21 4.50 5.00
CA GLY A 10 3.76 3.17 4.73
C GLY A 10 5.15 3.19 4.12
N LEU A 11 5.41 2.22 3.25
CA LEU A 11 6.74 1.96 2.71
C LEU A 11 6.97 2.68 1.37
N VAL A 12 8.23 3.08 1.18
CA VAL A 12 8.81 3.41 -0.12
C VAL A 12 10.07 2.59 -0.32
N VAL A 13 10.23 2.03 -1.52
CA VAL A 13 11.42 1.26 -1.91
C VAL A 13 11.88 1.67 -3.30
N LEU A 14 13.12 1.32 -3.64
CA LEU A 14 13.57 1.26 -5.03
C LEU A 14 13.41 -0.17 -5.54
N ASP A 15 12.59 -0.37 -6.58
CA ASP A 15 12.50 -1.62 -7.30
C ASP A 15 13.42 -1.59 -8.53
N ILE A 16 14.41 -2.48 -8.55
CA ILE A 16 15.21 -2.78 -9.75
C ILE A 16 14.48 -3.89 -10.50
N ILE A 17 13.78 -3.52 -11.57
CA ILE A 17 12.92 -4.42 -12.33
C ILE A 17 13.68 -4.96 -13.53
N ASN A 18 13.88 -6.27 -13.53
CA ASN A 18 14.43 -7.05 -14.63
C ASN A 18 13.28 -7.78 -15.34
N VAL A 19 13.09 -7.47 -16.62
CA VAL A 19 12.15 -8.20 -17.48
C VAL A 19 12.95 -9.28 -18.20
N VAL A 20 12.52 -10.53 -18.07
CA VAL A 20 13.17 -11.72 -18.63
C VAL A 20 12.18 -12.47 -19.50
N ASP A 21 12.69 -13.21 -20.49
CA ASP A 21 11.87 -14.06 -21.36
C ASP A 21 11.18 -15.17 -20.55
N LYS A 22 11.94 -15.82 -19.67
CA LYS A 22 11.50 -16.84 -18.72
C LYS A 22 12.20 -16.66 -17.37
N TYR A 23 11.62 -17.23 -16.33
CA TYR A 23 12.24 -17.18 -15.00
C TYR A 23 13.63 -17.85 -15.03
N PRO A 24 14.68 -17.21 -14.48
CA PRO A 24 16.03 -17.76 -14.51
C PRO A 24 16.13 -19.03 -13.67
N GLU A 25 16.92 -19.99 -14.16
CA GLU A 25 17.24 -21.20 -13.42
C GLU A 25 18.27 -20.88 -12.34
N GLU A 26 18.16 -21.56 -11.19
CA GLU A 26 19.13 -21.42 -10.10
C GLU A 26 20.54 -21.80 -10.60
N ASP A 27 21.56 -21.06 -10.13
CA ASP A 27 22.97 -21.26 -10.51
C ASP A 27 23.26 -21.06 -12.02
N THR A 28 22.51 -20.19 -12.69
CA THR A 28 22.75 -19.82 -14.10
C THR A 28 22.97 -18.30 -14.29
N ASP A 29 23.69 -17.94 -15.35
CA ASP A 29 23.77 -16.56 -15.84
C ASP A 29 22.78 -16.37 -17.01
N SER A 30 22.06 -15.26 -17.01
CA SER A 30 21.05 -14.93 -18.02
C SER A 30 20.97 -13.43 -18.22
N ARG A 31 20.79 -13.01 -19.47
CA ARG A 31 20.59 -11.61 -19.83
C ARG A 31 19.10 -11.25 -19.78
N CYS A 32 18.76 -10.18 -19.07
CA CYS A 32 17.41 -9.63 -19.11
C CYS A 32 17.08 -8.99 -20.47
N LEU A 33 15.80 -8.99 -20.85
CA LEU A 33 15.28 -8.30 -22.03
C LEU A 33 15.31 -6.78 -21.84
N SER A 34 14.98 -6.33 -20.64
CA SER A 34 15.11 -4.92 -20.24
C SER A 34 15.28 -4.79 -18.73
N GLN A 35 15.90 -3.70 -18.31
CA GLN A 35 16.03 -3.34 -16.91
C GLN A 35 15.60 -1.88 -16.71
N ARG A 36 14.89 -1.61 -15.62
CA ARG A 36 14.55 -0.24 -15.22
C ARG A 36 14.49 -0.10 -13.71
N TRP A 37 14.69 1.12 -13.24
CA TRP A 37 14.44 1.49 -11.86
C TRP A 37 13.02 2.04 -11.75
N GLN A 38 12.32 1.65 -10.69
CA GLN A 38 11.00 2.15 -10.41
C GLN A 38 10.87 2.40 -8.91
N ARG A 39 10.19 3.47 -8.52
CA ARG A 39 9.78 3.63 -7.13
C ARG A 39 8.67 2.61 -6.82
N GLY A 40 8.81 1.93 -5.69
CA GLY A 40 7.88 0.92 -5.20
C GLY A 40 7.35 1.23 -3.79
N GLY A 41 6.78 0.20 -3.15
CA GLY A 41 6.16 0.25 -1.82
C GLY A 41 4.66 0.55 -1.91
N ASN A 42 3.82 -0.10 -1.10
CA ASN A 42 2.37 -0.04 -1.29
C ASN A 42 1.82 1.38 -1.11
N ALA A 43 2.13 2.03 0.01
CA ALA A 43 1.70 3.40 0.26
C ALA A 43 2.27 4.39 -0.79
N SER A 44 3.54 4.24 -1.15
CA SER A 44 4.21 5.04 -2.18
C SER A 44 3.57 4.86 -3.58
N ASN A 45 3.26 3.63 -3.98
CA ASN A 45 2.58 3.34 -5.24
C ASN A 45 1.15 3.89 -5.26
N SER A 46 0.45 3.83 -4.13
CA SER A 46 -0.87 4.45 -3.97
C SER A 46 -0.81 5.96 -4.21
N CYS A 47 0.21 6.67 -3.70
CA CYS A 47 0.41 8.10 -4.00
C CYS A 47 0.57 8.36 -5.51
N THR A 48 1.32 7.51 -6.23
CA THR A 48 1.46 7.64 -7.69
C THR A 48 0.11 7.57 -8.38
N VAL A 49 -0.71 6.58 -8.03
CA VAL A 49 -2.04 6.40 -8.62
C VAL A 49 -2.97 7.56 -8.26
N LEU A 50 -2.98 8.00 -7.00
CA LEU A 50 -3.76 9.15 -6.54
C LEU A 50 -3.43 10.42 -7.34
N SER A 51 -2.14 10.69 -7.52
CA SER A 51 -1.67 11.82 -8.32
C SER A 51 -2.12 11.74 -9.77
N LEU A 52 -1.97 10.57 -10.42
CA LEU A 52 -2.43 10.34 -11.79
C LEU A 52 -3.94 10.51 -11.96
N LEU A 53 -4.72 10.32 -10.89
CA LEU A 53 -6.16 10.54 -10.86
C LEU A 53 -6.54 11.99 -10.52
N GLY A 54 -5.57 12.87 -10.36
CA GLY A 54 -5.79 14.28 -10.01
C GLY A 54 -6.15 14.51 -8.55
N ALA A 55 -5.96 13.52 -7.67
CA ALA A 55 -6.21 13.67 -6.23
C ALA A 55 -4.94 14.14 -5.52
N PRO A 56 -4.94 15.33 -4.88
CA PRO A 56 -3.80 15.80 -4.08
C PRO A 56 -3.47 14.80 -2.97
N CYS A 57 -2.23 14.35 -2.90
CA CYS A 57 -1.80 13.36 -1.91
C CYS A 57 -0.46 13.71 -1.27
N ALA A 58 -0.23 13.10 -0.12
CA ALA A 58 0.99 13.21 0.67
C ALA A 58 1.49 11.82 1.04
N PHE A 59 2.80 11.68 1.19
CA PHE A 59 3.43 10.44 1.61
C PHE A 59 4.09 10.62 2.99
N MET A 60 3.86 9.67 3.88
CA MET A 60 4.54 9.56 5.16
C MET A 60 5.19 8.18 5.28
N GLY A 61 6.52 8.18 5.25
CA GLY A 61 7.33 6.99 5.36
C GLY A 61 8.75 7.35 5.73
N SER A 62 9.51 6.36 6.18
CA SER A 62 10.92 6.55 6.57
C SER A 62 11.84 6.61 5.35
N LEU A 63 12.76 7.56 5.36
CA LEU A 63 13.80 7.75 4.36
C LEU A 63 15.15 8.02 5.06
N ALA A 64 16.23 7.45 4.53
CA ALA A 64 17.60 7.77 4.95
C ALA A 64 18.32 8.47 3.81
N GLN A 65 19.18 9.43 4.13
CA GLN A 65 19.97 10.17 3.13
C GLN A 65 20.83 9.23 2.29
N GLY A 66 21.06 9.61 1.03
CA GLY A 66 21.85 8.84 0.08
C GLY A 66 21.28 8.90 -1.33
N HIS A 67 22.11 8.57 -2.33
CA HIS A 67 21.78 8.73 -3.75
C HIS A 67 20.41 8.17 -4.16
N VAL A 68 20.02 7.00 -3.65
CA VAL A 68 18.71 6.39 -3.95
C VAL A 68 17.55 7.25 -3.40
N ALA A 69 17.68 7.78 -2.20
CA ALA A 69 16.68 8.67 -1.63
C ALA A 69 16.66 10.01 -2.37
N ASP A 70 17.82 10.65 -2.45
CA ASP A 70 17.97 12.06 -2.80
C ASP A 70 17.76 12.34 -4.29
N SER A 71 18.26 11.45 -5.15
CA SER A 71 18.30 11.66 -6.61
C SER A 71 17.32 10.77 -7.38
N PHE A 72 16.61 9.87 -6.72
CA PHE A 72 15.64 9.00 -7.38
C PHE A 72 14.28 9.01 -6.69
N VAL A 73 14.21 8.56 -5.43
CA VAL A 73 12.91 8.41 -4.75
C VAL A 73 12.22 9.76 -4.53
N LEU A 74 12.93 10.75 -3.98
CA LEU A 74 12.36 12.07 -3.73
C LEU A 74 12.02 12.80 -5.04
N ASP A 75 12.85 12.68 -6.06
CA ASP A 75 12.59 13.29 -7.37
C ASP A 75 11.40 12.67 -8.09
N ASP A 76 11.24 11.34 -8.02
CA ASP A 76 10.07 10.67 -8.59
C ASP A 76 8.78 11.05 -7.83
N LEU A 77 8.81 11.11 -6.50
CA LEU A 77 7.64 11.58 -5.73
C LEU A 77 7.29 13.04 -6.07
N ARG A 78 8.28 13.93 -6.20
CA ARG A 78 8.07 15.32 -6.64
C ARG A 78 7.49 15.40 -8.06
N ARG A 79 7.95 14.54 -8.97
CA ARG A 79 7.43 14.42 -10.33
C ARG A 79 5.93 14.10 -10.35
N TYR A 80 5.46 13.30 -9.40
CA TYR A 80 4.03 13.04 -9.19
C TYR A 80 3.36 14.03 -8.22
N SER A 81 3.95 15.18 -7.96
CA SER A 81 3.37 16.22 -7.08
C SER A 81 2.91 15.69 -5.71
N VAL A 82 3.58 14.65 -5.21
CA VAL A 82 3.30 14.09 -3.88
C VAL A 82 3.93 15.02 -2.84
N ASP A 83 3.16 15.38 -1.82
CA ASP A 83 3.67 16.19 -0.71
C ASP A 83 4.58 15.35 0.21
N LEU A 84 5.79 15.86 0.42
CA LEU A 84 6.89 15.19 1.12
C LEU A 84 7.16 15.77 2.51
N ARG A 85 6.37 16.76 2.97
CA ARG A 85 6.57 17.38 4.30
C ARG A 85 6.51 16.39 5.47
N TYR A 86 5.93 15.22 5.25
CA TYR A 86 5.65 14.22 6.28
C TYR A 86 6.63 13.04 6.25
N THR A 87 7.64 13.05 5.38
CA THR A 87 8.67 12.00 5.38
C THR A 87 9.48 12.05 6.66
N VAL A 88 9.77 10.88 7.23
CA VAL A 88 10.56 10.74 8.46
C VAL A 88 12.01 10.47 8.08
N SER A 89 12.90 11.42 8.37
CA SER A 89 14.32 11.28 8.09
C SER A 89 15.01 10.40 9.14
N GLN A 90 15.71 9.37 8.67
CA GLN A 90 16.51 8.46 9.48
C GLN A 90 17.98 8.84 9.35
N THR A 91 18.72 8.81 10.47
CA THR A 91 20.14 9.20 10.52
C THR A 91 21.08 8.10 10.03
N THR A 92 20.60 6.85 9.98
CA THR A 92 21.38 5.69 9.53
C THR A 92 20.52 4.76 8.66
N GLY A 93 21.19 3.91 7.89
CA GLY A 93 20.56 2.99 6.94
C GLY A 93 20.46 3.56 5.54
N SER A 94 19.74 2.87 4.68
CA SER A 94 19.50 3.25 3.28
C SER A 94 18.06 2.92 2.90
N VAL A 95 17.57 3.56 1.83
CA VAL A 95 16.27 3.20 1.24
C VAL A 95 16.29 1.71 0.86
N PRO A 96 15.27 0.93 1.23
CA PRO A 96 15.23 -0.48 0.87
C PRO A 96 15.18 -0.64 -0.66
N ILE A 97 15.92 -1.64 -1.15
CA ILE A 97 15.97 -1.98 -2.57
C ILE A 97 15.37 -3.37 -2.73
N SER A 98 14.50 -3.55 -3.73
CA SER A 98 14.02 -4.86 -4.14
C SER A 98 14.53 -5.21 -5.52
N THR A 99 14.96 -6.45 -5.70
CA THR A 99 15.17 -7.02 -7.03
C THR A 99 13.86 -7.66 -7.47
N VAL A 100 13.32 -7.17 -8.58
CA VAL A 100 12.07 -7.68 -9.15
C VAL A 100 12.38 -8.39 -10.46
N ILE A 101 11.90 -9.62 -10.59
CA ILE A 101 11.98 -10.41 -11.83
C ILE A 101 10.58 -10.53 -12.40
N ILE A 102 10.38 -10.05 -13.62
CA ILE A 102 9.13 -10.20 -14.38
C ILE A 102 9.40 -11.15 -15.53
N SER A 103 8.73 -12.29 -15.55
CA SER A 103 8.81 -13.28 -16.63
C SER A 103 7.74 -13.00 -17.68
N GLU A 104 8.13 -12.65 -18.91
CA GLU A 104 7.17 -12.42 -20.00
C GLU A 104 6.42 -13.70 -20.40
N ALA A 105 7.08 -14.85 -20.37
CA ALA A 105 6.46 -16.14 -20.72
C ALA A 105 5.25 -16.50 -19.84
N THR A 106 5.24 -16.05 -18.58
CA THR A 106 4.22 -16.43 -17.59
C THR A 106 3.42 -15.23 -17.04
N GLY A 107 3.91 -14.00 -17.25
CA GLY A 107 3.42 -12.80 -16.59
C GLY A 107 3.68 -12.76 -15.08
N SER A 108 4.47 -13.68 -14.53
CA SER A 108 4.73 -13.77 -13.09
C SER A 108 5.73 -12.72 -12.63
N ARG A 109 5.59 -12.31 -11.37
CA ARG A 109 6.48 -11.36 -10.70
C ARG A 109 7.05 -11.98 -9.43
N THR A 110 8.36 -12.08 -9.36
CA THR A 110 9.09 -12.48 -8.15
C THR A 110 9.81 -11.26 -7.58
N ILE A 111 9.73 -11.07 -6.26
CA ILE A 111 10.37 -9.95 -5.57
C ILE A 111 11.30 -10.49 -4.49
N LEU A 112 12.56 -10.08 -4.54
CA LEU A 112 13.53 -10.27 -3.47
C LEU A 112 13.76 -8.93 -2.79
N HIS A 113 13.26 -8.78 -1.57
CA HIS A 113 13.47 -7.58 -0.77
C HIS A 113 14.85 -7.61 -0.08
N ALA A 114 15.49 -6.45 0.04
CA ALA A 114 16.69 -6.31 0.86
C ALA A 114 16.45 -6.76 2.32
N TYR A 115 17.50 -7.28 2.95
CA TYR A 115 17.45 -7.88 4.28
C TYR A 115 16.92 -6.95 5.39
N ARG A 116 17.14 -5.63 5.30
CA ARG A 116 16.70 -4.68 6.33
C ARG A 116 15.92 -3.52 5.75
N ASN A 117 14.85 -3.16 6.45
CA ASN A 117 14.17 -1.89 6.28
C ASN A 117 14.75 -0.86 7.26
N LEU A 118 14.51 0.41 6.95
CA LEU A 118 14.59 1.48 7.94
C LEU A 118 13.55 1.27 9.06
N PRO A 119 13.75 1.84 10.25
CA PRO A 119 12.70 1.89 11.27
C PRO A 119 11.41 2.45 10.67
N ASP A 120 10.28 1.76 10.88
CA ASP A 120 8.98 2.25 10.43
C ASP A 120 8.59 3.54 11.17
N VAL A 121 7.67 4.31 10.58
CA VAL A 121 7.14 5.55 11.18
C VAL A 121 6.55 5.25 12.57
N SER A 122 6.90 6.06 13.57
CA SER A 122 6.39 5.91 14.94
C SER A 122 5.13 6.75 15.19
N ALA A 123 4.39 6.42 16.24
CA ALA A 123 3.26 7.24 16.68
C ALA A 123 3.71 8.68 17.02
N THR A 124 4.88 8.83 17.62
CA THR A 124 5.50 10.13 17.93
C THR A 124 5.77 10.97 16.68
N ASP A 125 6.12 10.33 15.55
CA ASP A 125 6.26 11.04 14.27
C ASP A 125 4.91 11.46 13.72
N PHE A 126 3.92 10.58 13.83
CA PHE A 126 2.55 10.84 13.38
C PHE A 126 1.87 11.95 14.20
N ASP A 127 2.22 12.12 15.48
CA ASP A 127 1.70 13.20 16.34
C ASP A 127 2.00 14.60 15.79
N LYS A 128 3.09 14.74 15.02
CA LYS A 128 3.51 16.00 14.39
C LYS A 128 2.65 16.37 13.17
N VAL A 129 1.83 15.45 12.68
CA VAL A 129 0.99 15.64 11.49
C VAL A 129 -0.24 16.48 11.84
N ASP A 130 -0.41 17.63 11.19
CA ASP A 130 -1.67 18.38 11.23
C ASP A 130 -2.77 17.63 10.46
N LEU A 131 -3.68 17.00 11.21
CA LEU A 131 -4.77 16.19 10.68
C LEU A 131 -5.80 17.00 9.88
N THR A 132 -5.93 18.30 10.16
CA THR A 132 -6.97 19.14 9.52
C THR A 132 -6.78 19.26 8.00
N ARG A 133 -5.56 19.01 7.53
CA ARG A 133 -5.14 19.08 6.12
C ARG A 133 -5.60 17.89 5.28
N PHE A 134 -6.08 16.83 5.93
CA PHE A 134 -6.43 15.58 5.26
C PHE A 134 -7.93 15.30 5.29
N LYS A 135 -8.44 14.75 4.19
CA LYS A 135 -9.80 14.21 4.09
C LYS A 135 -9.82 12.68 4.14
N TRP A 136 -8.68 12.06 3.91
CA TRP A 136 -8.50 10.61 3.96
C TRP A 136 -7.07 10.29 4.41
N ILE A 137 -6.92 9.33 5.32
CA ILE A 137 -5.63 8.73 5.69
C ILE A 137 -5.66 7.22 5.41
N HIS A 138 -4.73 6.75 4.60
CA HIS A 138 -4.51 5.34 4.28
C HIS A 138 -3.26 4.83 5.00
N ILE A 139 -3.37 3.72 5.72
CA ILE A 139 -2.26 3.10 6.45
C ILE A 139 -1.99 1.70 5.89
N GLU A 140 -0.79 1.52 5.34
CA GLU A 140 -0.22 0.19 5.04
C GLU A 140 0.17 -0.49 6.36
N GLY A 141 -0.40 -1.66 6.66
CA GLY A 141 -0.18 -2.40 7.91
C GLY A 141 1.24 -2.95 8.03
N ARG A 142 2.00 -2.44 9.01
CA ARG A 142 3.43 -2.76 9.19
C ARG A 142 3.81 -2.96 10.65
N ASN A 143 3.96 -1.88 11.41
CA ASN A 143 4.30 -1.86 12.83
C ASN A 143 3.04 -1.62 13.66
N ALA A 144 2.20 -2.66 13.76
CA ALA A 144 0.81 -2.50 14.20
C ALA A 144 0.65 -1.86 15.59
N SER A 145 1.53 -2.11 16.55
CA SER A 145 1.46 -1.49 17.88
C SER A 145 1.58 0.04 17.85
N GLU A 146 2.37 0.58 16.94
CA GLU A 146 2.49 2.03 16.72
C GLU A 146 1.33 2.55 15.88
N GLN A 147 0.94 1.81 14.83
CA GLN A 147 -0.14 2.21 13.93
C GLN A 147 -1.51 2.25 14.62
N VAL A 148 -1.75 1.37 15.60
CA VAL A 148 -2.94 1.44 16.46
C VAL A 148 -3.03 2.79 17.18
N LYS A 149 -1.92 3.31 17.70
CA LYS A 149 -1.90 4.64 18.34
C LYS A 149 -2.19 5.76 17.34
N MET A 150 -1.67 5.64 16.11
CA MET A 150 -1.97 6.58 15.02
C MET A 150 -3.47 6.59 14.69
N LEU A 151 -4.08 5.40 14.60
CA LEU A 151 -5.50 5.22 14.31
C LEU A 151 -6.38 5.80 15.43
N GLN A 152 -6.05 5.51 16.69
CA GLN A 152 -6.73 6.06 17.86
C GLN A 152 -6.67 7.60 17.89
N ARG A 153 -5.53 8.20 17.50
CA ARG A 153 -5.41 9.66 17.37
C ARG A 153 -6.38 10.22 16.32
N ILE A 154 -6.56 9.53 15.18
CA ILE A 154 -7.51 9.96 14.15
C ILE A 154 -8.95 9.84 14.66
N GLU A 155 -9.29 8.78 15.39
CA GLU A 155 -10.61 8.62 16.01
C GLU A 155 -10.91 9.73 17.03
N GLN A 156 -9.95 10.04 17.90
CA GLN A 156 -10.06 11.14 18.86
C GLN A 156 -10.25 12.48 18.15
N HIS A 157 -9.52 12.74 17.06
CA HIS A 157 -9.73 13.91 16.23
C HIS A 157 -11.16 13.93 15.68
N ASN A 158 -11.59 12.85 15.02
CA ASN A 158 -12.91 12.72 14.40
C ASN A 158 -14.09 12.82 15.40
N ALA A 159 -13.89 12.45 16.67
CA ALA A 159 -14.91 12.59 17.71
C ALA A 159 -15.27 14.06 18.00
N THR A 160 -14.36 14.99 17.71
CA THR A 160 -14.57 16.44 17.88
C THR A 160 -15.05 17.15 16.61
N GLN A 161 -15.08 16.44 15.47
CA GLN A 161 -15.41 17.04 14.17
C GLN A 161 -16.88 16.78 13.76
N PRO A 162 -17.53 17.72 13.07
CA PRO A 162 -18.83 17.48 12.47
C PRO A 162 -18.75 16.41 11.37
N PRO A 163 -19.83 15.68 11.05
CA PRO A 163 -19.80 14.56 10.11
C PRO A 163 -19.14 14.84 8.76
N GLY A 164 -19.38 16.02 8.17
CA GLY A 164 -18.79 16.42 6.88
C GLY A 164 -17.30 16.82 6.91
N GLN A 165 -16.68 16.86 8.09
CA GLN A 165 -15.26 17.21 8.25
C GLN A 165 -14.42 16.06 8.83
N LYS A 166 -15.05 14.92 9.15
CA LYS A 166 -14.35 13.72 9.61
C LYS A 166 -13.41 13.21 8.53
N ILE A 167 -12.26 12.75 8.97
CA ILE A 167 -11.23 12.12 8.14
C ILE A 167 -11.67 10.68 7.90
N ARG A 168 -11.77 10.28 6.63
CA ARG A 168 -11.97 8.87 6.28
C ARG A 168 -10.68 8.08 6.50
N VAL A 169 -10.79 6.87 7.01
CA VAL A 169 -9.63 6.01 7.30
C VAL A 169 -9.75 4.70 6.55
N SER A 170 -8.65 4.27 5.94
CA SER A 170 -8.54 2.94 5.34
C SER A 170 -7.25 2.27 5.78
N VAL A 171 -7.30 0.96 6.00
CA VAL A 171 -6.16 0.16 6.43
C VAL A 171 -5.96 -1.01 5.47
N GLU A 172 -4.72 -1.25 5.07
CA GLU A 172 -4.31 -2.42 4.29
C GLU A 172 -3.59 -3.41 5.20
N VAL A 173 -4.06 -4.65 5.27
CA VAL A 173 -3.34 -5.75 5.94
C VAL A 173 -2.95 -6.80 4.90
N GLU A 174 -1.82 -6.58 4.22
CA GLU A 174 -1.38 -7.43 3.10
C GLU A 174 -0.61 -8.68 3.55
N LYS A 175 0.22 -8.57 4.59
CA LYS A 175 1.02 -9.69 5.10
C LYS A 175 0.22 -10.52 6.10
N PRO A 176 0.24 -11.87 6.02
CA PRO A 176 -0.44 -12.74 6.97
C PRO A 176 0.35 -12.87 8.28
N ARG A 177 0.57 -11.74 8.97
CA ARG A 177 1.25 -11.67 10.27
C ARG A 177 0.23 -11.40 11.36
N GLU A 178 0.19 -12.24 12.39
CA GLU A 178 -0.79 -12.13 13.48
C GLU A 178 -0.78 -10.76 14.16
N GLU A 179 0.40 -10.15 14.31
CA GLU A 179 0.57 -8.81 14.85
C GLU A 179 -0.27 -7.75 14.12
N LEU A 180 -0.55 -7.92 12.82
CA LEU A 180 -1.32 -6.96 12.04
C LEU A 180 -2.84 -7.11 12.21
N PHE A 181 -3.32 -8.23 12.76
CA PHE A 181 -4.76 -8.50 12.87
C PHE A 181 -5.47 -7.52 13.82
N GLN A 182 -4.74 -6.92 14.77
CA GLN A 182 -5.29 -5.86 15.61
C GLN A 182 -5.75 -4.64 14.80
N LEU A 183 -5.24 -4.44 13.58
CA LEU A 183 -5.62 -3.34 12.71
C LEU A 183 -7.00 -3.54 12.06
N PHE A 184 -7.54 -4.77 12.03
CA PHE A 184 -8.88 -5.03 11.47
C PHE A 184 -10.00 -4.34 12.23
N GLY A 185 -9.77 -3.97 13.50
CA GLY A 185 -10.74 -3.23 14.31
C GLY A 185 -10.83 -1.75 13.98
N TYR A 186 -10.01 -1.24 13.04
CA TYR A 186 -9.89 0.17 12.72
C TYR A 186 -10.15 0.45 11.23
N GLY A 187 -10.59 1.68 10.93
CA GLY A 187 -10.82 2.18 9.58
C GLY A 187 -12.27 2.07 9.12
N ASP A 188 -12.74 3.09 8.39
CA ASP A 188 -14.07 3.11 7.76
C ASP A 188 -14.13 2.15 6.56
N VAL A 189 -12.98 1.96 5.91
CA VAL A 189 -12.79 0.98 4.84
C VAL A 189 -11.70 0.01 5.29
N GLY A 190 -12.10 -0.99 6.07
CA GLY A 190 -11.24 -2.09 6.49
C GLY A 190 -11.06 -3.07 5.35
N ASN A 191 -9.92 -3.04 4.66
CA ASN A 191 -9.62 -4.05 3.67
C ASN A 191 -8.94 -5.23 4.38
N SER A 192 -9.70 -6.30 4.65
CA SER A 192 -9.13 -7.60 4.94
C SER A 192 -8.68 -8.25 3.62
N LEU A 193 -7.59 -7.73 3.06
CA LEU A 193 -6.88 -8.42 1.98
C LEU A 193 -5.81 -9.33 2.61
N ILE A 194 -6.24 -10.41 3.25
CA ILE A 194 -5.35 -11.58 3.36
C ILE A 194 -5.10 -12.02 1.93
N LEU A 195 -4.00 -11.57 1.33
CA LEU A 195 -3.53 -12.12 0.06
C LEU A 195 -3.14 -13.56 0.35
N ASP A 196 -4.08 -14.47 0.13
CA ASP A 196 -3.80 -15.90 0.06
C ASP A 196 -2.75 -16.08 -1.04
N GLN A 197 -1.49 -16.31 -0.62
CA GLN A 197 -0.34 -16.46 -1.51
C GLN A 197 -0.51 -17.63 -2.49
N ILE A 198 -1.57 -18.42 -2.36
CA ILE A 198 -1.90 -19.58 -3.18
C ILE A 198 -2.42 -19.21 -4.59
N ASN A 199 -2.86 -17.97 -4.87
CA ASN A 199 -3.41 -17.59 -6.19
C ASN A 199 -2.74 -16.37 -6.85
N GLN A 200 -1.41 -16.41 -7.03
CA GLN A 200 -0.63 -15.45 -7.84
C GLN A 200 -0.94 -15.47 -9.36
N ARG A 201 -2.21 -15.55 -9.77
CA ARG A 201 -2.61 -15.45 -11.20
C ARG A 201 -3.44 -14.22 -11.56
N LEU A 202 -3.81 -13.35 -10.61
CA LEU A 202 -4.71 -12.21 -10.90
C LEU A 202 -4.30 -10.85 -10.30
N LEU A 203 -3.16 -10.73 -9.63
CA LEU A 203 -2.85 -9.56 -8.80
C LEU A 203 -2.19 -8.35 -9.51
N CYS A 204 -2.06 -8.35 -10.84
CA CYS A 204 -1.60 -7.16 -11.56
C CYS A 204 -2.72 -6.17 -11.91
N HIS A 205 -3.99 -6.44 -11.58
CA HIS A 205 -5.12 -5.58 -11.98
C HIS A 205 -5.97 -4.96 -10.87
N ASN A 206 -5.84 -5.33 -9.58
CA ASN A 206 -6.89 -4.99 -8.60
C ASN A 206 -6.63 -3.86 -7.58
N LEU A 207 -5.40 -3.38 -7.35
CA LEU A 207 -5.21 -2.28 -6.38
C LEU A 207 -5.65 -0.92 -6.98
N ARG A 208 -5.30 -0.67 -8.25
CA ARG A 208 -5.67 0.53 -8.99
C ARG A 208 -7.18 0.67 -9.14
N ASP A 209 -7.85 -0.38 -9.60
CA ASP A 209 -9.29 -0.37 -9.89
C ASP A 209 -10.13 -0.27 -8.60
N TRP A 210 -9.65 -0.86 -7.51
CA TRP A 210 -10.32 -0.75 -6.21
C TRP A 210 -10.13 0.62 -5.55
N LEU A 211 -8.91 1.17 -5.54
CA LEU A 211 -8.68 2.53 -5.02
C LEU A 211 -9.52 3.54 -5.81
N LEU A 212 -9.53 3.41 -7.14
CA LEU A 212 -10.39 4.19 -8.03
C LEU A 212 -11.86 4.07 -7.65
N ALA A 213 -12.33 2.85 -7.37
CA ALA A 213 -13.72 2.60 -7.04
C ALA A 213 -14.15 3.11 -5.65
N CYS A 214 -13.26 3.07 -4.66
CA CYS A 214 -13.46 3.68 -3.34
C CYS A 214 -13.41 5.22 -3.39
N ILE A 215 -12.51 5.78 -4.19
CA ILE A 215 -12.40 7.25 -4.41
C ILE A 215 -13.63 7.79 -5.14
N LEU A 216 -14.14 7.04 -6.12
CA LEU A 216 -15.35 7.40 -6.88
C LEU A 216 -16.67 7.14 -6.12
N GLY A 217 -16.61 6.70 -4.85
CA GLY A 217 -17.81 6.48 -4.03
C GLY A 217 -18.71 5.32 -4.49
N LYS A 218 -18.15 4.34 -5.21
CA LYS A 218 -18.94 3.23 -5.78
C LYS A 218 -19.11 2.02 -4.85
N TYR A 219 -18.41 1.97 -3.71
CA TYR A 219 -18.48 0.86 -2.77
C TYR A 219 -18.46 1.37 -1.33
N GLU A 220 -19.54 1.11 -0.59
CA GLU A 220 -19.65 1.48 0.83
C GLU A 220 -19.20 0.35 1.78
N ASN A 221 -19.15 -0.91 1.34
CA ASN A 221 -18.67 -2.03 2.14
C ASN A 221 -18.17 -3.17 1.24
N ALA A 222 -16.88 -3.50 1.29
CA ALA A 222 -16.31 -4.65 0.58
C ALA A 222 -15.59 -5.56 1.59
N PHE A 223 -16.22 -6.70 1.92
CA PHE A 223 -15.60 -7.77 2.71
C PHE A 223 -15.12 -8.89 1.78
N LEU A 224 -13.86 -9.29 1.89
CA LEU A 224 -13.37 -10.56 1.33
C LEU A 224 -13.21 -11.55 2.48
N TRP A 225 -14.07 -12.56 2.51
CA TRP A 225 -14.08 -13.65 3.49
C TRP A 225 -13.15 -14.77 3.02
N GLY A 226 -12.02 -14.98 3.72
CA GLY A 226 -10.97 -15.93 3.31
C GLY A 226 -10.89 -17.26 4.07
N SER A 227 -11.60 -17.46 5.19
CA SER A 227 -11.23 -18.55 6.13
C SER A 227 -12.29 -19.60 6.49
N GLU A 228 -13.50 -19.61 5.91
CA GLU A 228 -14.53 -20.63 6.25
C GLU A 228 -14.89 -21.64 5.14
N MET A 229 -14.17 -21.70 4.02
CA MET A 229 -14.53 -22.64 2.92
C MET A 229 -14.04 -24.09 3.07
N LEU A 230 -13.18 -24.41 4.04
CA LEU A 230 -12.72 -25.80 4.25
C LEU A 230 -13.70 -26.66 5.06
N ARG A 231 -14.75 -26.08 5.67
CA ARG A 231 -15.78 -26.86 6.40
C ARG A 231 -16.93 -27.38 5.54
N TRP A 232 -17.09 -26.90 4.29
CA TRP A 232 -18.32 -27.14 3.51
C TRP A 232 -18.15 -27.86 2.16
N GLY A 233 -17.00 -28.51 1.90
CA GLY A 233 -16.93 -29.65 0.97
C GLY A 233 -17.31 -29.39 -0.51
N PHE A 234 -17.22 -28.17 -1.04
CA PHE A 234 -17.51 -27.93 -2.45
C PHE A 234 -16.30 -28.21 -3.35
N ARG A 235 -16.41 -29.25 -4.20
CA ARG A 235 -15.48 -29.53 -5.31
C ARG A 235 -15.75 -28.56 -6.48
N ARG A 236 -14.67 -28.11 -7.13
CA ARG A 236 -14.63 -27.19 -8.30
C ARG A 236 -15.71 -27.51 -9.36
N PRO A 237 -16.31 -26.49 -10.01
CA PRO A 237 -15.75 -26.03 -11.30
C PRO A 237 -15.88 -24.52 -11.59
N CYS A 238 -15.10 -24.05 -12.57
CA CYS A 238 -15.17 -22.79 -13.35
C CYS A 238 -16.10 -21.66 -12.88
N TRP A 239 -15.55 -20.49 -12.52
CA TRP A 239 -16.34 -19.25 -12.49
C TRP A 239 -15.60 -18.08 -13.13
N ARG A 240 -16.23 -17.56 -14.20
CA ARG A 240 -16.07 -16.21 -14.73
C ARG A 240 -16.33 -15.18 -13.63
N SER A 241 -15.68 -14.03 -13.78
CA SER A 241 -15.91 -12.76 -13.08
C SER A 241 -17.33 -12.55 -12.56
N GLY A 242 -17.47 -12.33 -11.25
CA GLY A 242 -18.72 -11.90 -10.61
C GLY A 242 -18.47 -11.38 -9.19
N ILE A 243 -18.77 -10.10 -8.97
CA ILE A 243 -18.86 -9.48 -7.64
C ILE A 243 -20.24 -9.88 -7.08
N ILE A 244 -20.29 -10.50 -5.91
CA ILE A 244 -21.57 -10.77 -5.21
C ILE A 244 -21.95 -9.50 -4.44
N ILE A 245 -23.04 -8.87 -4.86
CA ILE A 245 -23.63 -7.67 -4.26
C ILE A 245 -24.58 -8.10 -3.14
N ARG A 246 -24.33 -7.72 -1.89
CA ARG A 246 -25.38 -7.65 -0.86
C ARG A 246 -25.92 -6.22 -0.84
N GLY A 247 -27.07 -6.01 -1.50
CA GLY A 247 -27.90 -4.84 -1.23
C GLY A 247 -28.66 -5.06 0.08
N GLN A 248 -28.66 -4.08 0.97
CA GLN A 248 -29.65 -4.04 2.06
C GLN A 248 -30.83 -3.15 1.64
N ARG A 249 -32.03 -3.57 2.05
CA ARG A 249 -33.15 -2.65 2.29
C ARG A 249 -32.90 -1.92 3.60
#